data_AF-F9EJM9-F1
#
_entry.id   AF-F9EJM9-F1
#
_cell.length_a   1.000
_cell.length_b   1.000
_cell.length_c   1.000
_cell.angle_alpha   90.00
_cell.angle_beta   90.00
_cell.angle_gamma   90.00
#
_symmetry.space_group_name_H-M   'P 1'
#
loop_
_entity.id
_entity.type
_entity.pdbx_description
1 polymer ?
#
loop_
_entity_poly.entity_id
_entity_poly.type
_entity_poly.pdbx_seq_one_letter_code
_entity_poly.pdbx_strand_id
1 'polypeptide(L)'
;MNVIRGALALACLTIGANIAFGNITASMTGKYEANIDHLTIYSGLADAVSSIFGGGPVEAIISATGAAPNPLTSGVLMMGIMAVILIFGLLPKISKYIPGHSVHGFLFILGAIVTVPTNAALAFSGGTPQDYVVAATAMTVTAANDPFIGLLVGLVVKYIFVFVG
;
A
#
# COMPACT_ATOMS: atom_id res chain seq x y z
N MET A 1 -6.32 21.49 -12.35
CA MET A 1 -6.70 21.03 -10.98
C MET A 1 -6.54 19.52 -10.78
N ASN A 2 -6.57 18.70 -11.83
CA ASN A 2 -6.48 17.23 -11.74
C ASN A 2 -5.12 16.70 -11.27
N VAL A 3 -4.01 17.38 -11.60
CA VAL A 3 -2.66 16.92 -11.22
C VAL A 3 -2.40 17.04 -9.72
N ILE A 4 -2.83 18.15 -9.10
CA ILE A 4 -2.66 18.37 -7.66
C ILE A 4 -3.49 17.35 -6.87
N ARG A 5 -4.76 17.15 -7.24
CA ARG A 5 -5.60 16.11 -6.62
C ARG A 5 -5.02 14.71 -6.82
N GLY A 6 -4.50 14.40 -8.02
CA GLY A 6 -3.83 13.14 -8.30
C GLY A 6 -2.58 12.93 -7.46
N ALA A 7 -1.73 13.96 -7.32
CA ALA A 7 -0.53 13.91 -6.49
C ALA A 7 -0.85 13.71 -5.00
N LEU A 8 -1.86 14.41 -4.48
CA LEU A 8 -2.30 14.22 -3.09
C LEU A 8 -2.93 12.83 -2.88
N ALA A 9 -3.72 12.34 -3.84
CA ALA A 9 -4.28 10.99 -3.78
C ALA A 9 -3.18 9.91 -3.79
N LEU A 10 -2.16 10.06 -4.63
CA LEU A 10 -0.99 9.17 -4.64
C LEU A 10 -0.23 9.23 -3.32
N ALA A 11 0.06 10.43 -2.78
CA ALA A 11 0.74 10.56 -1.49
C ALA A 11 -0.04 9.88 -0.35
N CYS A 12 -1.36 10.07 -0.30
CA CYS A 12 -2.22 9.39 0.67
C CYS A 12 -2.21 7.87 0.48
N LEU A 13 -2.23 7.39 -0.76
CA LEU A 13 -2.15 5.97 -1.08
C LEU A 13 -0.81 5.38 -0.63
N THR A 14 0.32 6.07 -0.89
CA THR A 14 1.66 5.61 -0.50
C THR A 14 1.79 5.51 1.01
N ILE A 15 1.31 6.50 1.77
CA ILE A 15 1.33 6.45 3.24
C ILE A 15 0.44 5.30 3.76
N GLY A 16 -0.77 5.16 3.21
CA GLY A 16 -1.68 4.08 3.57
C GLY A 16 -1.12 2.69 3.24
N ALA A 17 -0.50 2.55 2.08
CA ALA A 17 0.18 1.34 1.63
C ALA A 17 1.37 1.00 2.54
N ASN A 18 2.18 1.99 2.93
CA ASN A 18 3.28 1.79 3.86
C ASN A 18 2.80 1.29 5.23
N ILE A 19 1.72 1.87 5.77
CA ILE A 19 1.10 1.40 7.02
C ILE A 19 0.58 -0.03 6.86
N ALA A 20 -0.26 -0.29 5.86
CA ALA A 20 -0.93 -1.57 5.68
C ALA A 20 0.06 -2.68 5.31
N PHE A 21 0.80 -2.50 4.20
CA PHE A 21 1.69 -3.52 3.65
C PHE A 21 2.97 -3.66 4.46
N GLY A 22 3.45 -2.59 5.08
CA GLY A 22 4.57 -2.66 6.03
C GLY A 22 4.24 -3.57 7.21
N ASN A 23 3.07 -3.39 7.83
CA ASN A 23 2.63 -4.22 8.95
C ASN A 23 2.35 -5.68 8.55
N ILE A 24 1.74 -5.92 7.38
CA ILE A 24 1.53 -7.29 6.87
C ILE A 24 2.88 -7.99 6.59
N THR A 25 3.84 -7.29 5.99
CA THR A 25 5.16 -7.87 5.69
C THR A 25 5.97 -8.13 6.97
N ALA A 26 5.89 -7.24 7.96
CA ALA A 26 6.52 -7.43 9.25
C ALA A 26 5.93 -8.64 10.01
N SER A 27 4.60 -8.81 9.97
CA SER A 27 3.94 -9.95 10.63
C SER A 27 4.34 -11.30 10.01
N MET A 28 4.61 -11.34 8.71
CA MET A 28 5.13 -12.53 8.02
C MET A 28 6.56 -12.90 8.45
N THR A 29 7.31 -11.93 8.98
CA THR A 29 8.74 -12.10 9.27
C THR A 29 8.99 -12.67 10.67
N GLY A 30 8.12 -12.33 11.63
CA GLY A 30 8.23 -12.79 13.03
C GLY A 30 9.48 -12.32 13.79
N LYS A 31 10.33 -11.48 13.17
CA LYS A 31 11.63 -11.03 13.72
C LYS A 31 11.82 -9.51 13.70
N TYR A 32 11.10 -8.79 12.84
CA TYR A 32 11.26 -7.36 12.65
C TYR A 32 9.90 -6.67 12.77
N GLU A 33 9.86 -5.54 13.47
CA GLU A 33 8.69 -4.67 13.51
C GLU A 33 8.76 -3.62 12.39
N ALA A 34 7.60 -3.27 11.83
CA ALA A 34 7.51 -2.23 10.82
C ALA A 34 7.63 -0.85 11.48
N ASN A 35 8.74 -0.15 11.23
CA ASN A 35 8.82 1.29 11.51
C ASN A 35 8.31 2.07 10.29
N ILE A 36 7.07 2.56 10.39
CA ILE A 36 6.37 3.23 9.29
C ILE A 36 7.00 4.57 8.91
N ASP A 37 7.56 5.30 9.87
CA ASP A 37 8.20 6.59 9.61
C ASP A 37 9.46 6.40 8.75
N HIS A 38 10.29 5.43 9.12
CA HIS A 38 11.45 5.06 8.31
C HIS A 38 11.02 4.55 6.93
N LEU A 39 10.01 3.69 6.87
CA LEU A 39 9.52 3.15 5.61
C LEU A 39 9.02 4.27 4.67
N THR A 40 8.32 5.26 5.23
CA THR A 40 7.79 6.40 4.47
C THR A 40 8.89 7.34 3.98
N ILE A 41 9.92 7.59 4.80
CA ILE A 41 11.10 8.35 4.37
C ILE A 41 11.84 7.63 3.25
N TYR A 42 12.01 6.30 3.35
CA TYR A 42 12.68 5.51 2.32
C TYR A 42 11.87 5.46 1.02
N SER A 43 10.55 5.27 1.08
CA SER A 43 9.67 5.34 -0.09
C SER A 43 9.73 6.71 -0.75
N GLY A 44 9.65 7.81 0.02
CA GLY A 44 9.73 9.16 -0.54
C GLY A 44 11.07 9.48 -1.20
N LEU A 45 12.18 9.00 -0.63
CA LEU A 45 13.49 9.11 -1.27
C LEU A 45 13.57 8.25 -2.55
N ALA A 46 13.04 7.02 -2.50
CA ALA A 46 13.01 6.13 -3.65
C ALA A 46 12.14 6.71 -4.78
N ASP A 47 11.01 7.34 -4.48
CA ASP A 47 10.15 8.04 -5.42
C ASP A 47 10.87 9.20 -6.10
N ALA A 48 11.58 10.01 -5.32
CA ALA A 48 12.38 11.11 -5.84
C ALA A 48 13.44 10.59 -6.84
N VAL A 49 14.19 9.56 -6.46
CA VAL A 49 15.19 8.94 -7.35
C VAL A 49 14.53 8.30 -8.57
N SER A 50 13.46 7.52 -8.39
CA SER A 50 12.70 6.87 -9.47
C SER A 50 12.23 7.89 -10.50
N SER A 51 11.65 9.01 -10.05
CA SER A 51 11.13 10.07 -10.92
C SER A 51 12.22 10.75 -11.76
N ILE A 52 13.45 10.89 -11.25
CA ILE A 52 14.60 11.43 -12.01
C ILE A 52 14.93 10.54 -13.22
N PHE A 53 14.73 9.23 -13.09
CA PHE A 53 14.93 8.26 -14.17
C PHE A 53 13.65 7.97 -14.98
N GLY A 54 12.58 8.75 -14.77
CA GLY A 54 11.28 8.57 -15.46
C GLY A 54 10.47 7.38 -14.95
N GLY A 55 10.81 6.82 -13.79
CA GLY A 55 10.07 5.76 -13.12
C GLY A 55 8.82 6.28 -12.39
N GLY A 56 7.88 5.36 -12.13
CA GLY A 56 6.68 5.64 -11.35
C GLY A 56 6.93 5.61 -9.83
N PRO A 57 5.88 5.84 -9.02
CA PRO A 57 5.96 5.71 -7.57
C PRO A 57 6.40 4.30 -7.13
N VAL A 58 7.30 4.25 -6.16
CA VAL A 58 7.89 3.09 -5.49
C VAL A 58 7.14 2.89 -4.18
N GLU A 59 6.02 2.19 -4.26
CA GLU A 59 5.20 1.89 -3.09
C GLU A 59 5.75 0.70 -2.30
N ALA A 60 5.47 0.66 -0.99
CA ALA A 60 5.66 -0.56 -0.23
C ALA A 60 4.79 -1.68 -0.83
N ILE A 61 5.32 -2.90 -0.83
CA ILE A 61 4.60 -4.09 -1.27
C ILE A 61 4.54 -5.11 -0.14
N ILE A 62 3.53 -5.97 -0.18
CA ILE A 62 3.52 -7.20 0.62
C ILE A 62 4.62 -8.10 0.06
N SER A 63 5.77 -8.14 0.72
CA SER A 63 6.91 -8.88 0.20
C SER A 63 6.92 -10.32 0.69
N ALA A 64 6.87 -11.26 -0.26
CA ALA A 64 7.10 -12.69 0.01
C ALA A 64 8.49 -12.96 0.62
N THR A 65 9.45 -12.05 0.43
CA THR A 65 10.77 -12.15 1.07
C THR A 65 10.70 -12.01 2.58
N GLY A 66 9.63 -11.40 3.12
CA GLY A 66 9.37 -11.31 4.56
C GLY A 66 9.30 -12.68 5.24
N ALA A 67 8.72 -13.68 4.57
CA ALA A 67 8.59 -15.03 5.12
C ALA A 67 9.87 -15.89 5.02
N ALA A 68 10.95 -15.37 4.41
CA ALA A 68 12.20 -16.12 4.26
C ALA A 68 13.03 -16.12 5.55
N PRO A 69 13.90 -17.13 5.79
CA PRO A 69 14.74 -17.19 6.98
C PRO A 69 15.63 -15.95 7.18
N ASN A 70 16.08 -15.36 6.06
CA ASN A 70 16.86 -14.12 5.98
C ASN A 70 16.16 -13.09 5.06
N PRO A 71 15.18 -12.32 5.58
CA PRO A 71 14.31 -11.46 4.77
C PRO A 71 15.03 -10.35 3.99
N LEU A 72 16.03 -9.73 4.63
CA LEU A 72 16.81 -8.63 4.04
C LEU A 72 17.62 -9.10 2.84
N THR A 73 18.36 -10.21 2.99
CA THR A 73 19.21 -10.73 1.90
C THR A 73 18.37 -11.28 0.75
N SER A 74 17.24 -11.93 1.05
CA SER A 74 16.27 -12.35 0.04
C SER A 74 15.68 -11.16 -0.72
N GLY A 75 15.37 -10.05 -0.02
CA GLY A 75 14.91 -8.80 -0.64
C GLY A 75 15.93 -8.18 -1.59
N VAL A 76 17.18 -8.04 -1.15
CA VAL A 76 18.28 -7.51 -1.98
C VAL A 76 18.53 -8.40 -3.19
N LEU A 77 18.55 -9.73 -3.00
CA LEU A 77 18.72 -10.68 -4.09
C LEU A 77 17.58 -10.58 -5.12
N MET A 78 16.34 -10.47 -4.66
CA MET A 78 15.17 -10.29 -5.53
C MET A 78 15.30 -9.01 -6.38
N MET A 79 15.68 -7.88 -5.77
CA MET A 79 15.90 -6.63 -6.51
C MET A 79 17.03 -6.76 -7.53
N GLY A 80 18.13 -7.44 -7.19
CA GLY A 80 19.22 -7.71 -8.11
C GLY A 80 18.81 -8.58 -9.31
N ILE A 81 18.07 -9.67 -9.05
CA ILE A 81 17.54 -10.54 -10.11
C ILE A 81 16.58 -9.76 -11.01
N MET A 82 15.68 -8.96 -10.43
CA MET A 82 14.74 -8.16 -11.20
C MET A 82 15.46 -7.13 -12.08
N ALA A 83 16.48 -6.46 -11.56
CA ALA A 83 17.29 -5.52 -12.33
C ALA A 83 17.93 -6.21 -13.55
N VAL A 84 18.50 -7.41 -13.38
CA VAL A 84 19.08 -8.20 -14.46
C VAL A 84 18.01 -8.57 -15.50
N ILE A 85 16.86 -9.10 -15.08
CA ILE A 85 15.75 -9.48 -15.97
C ILE A 85 15.26 -8.29 -16.81
N LEU A 86 15.17 -7.10 -16.21
CA LEU A 86 14.75 -5.88 -16.90
C LEU A 86 15.79 -5.37 -17.89
N ILE A 87 17.09 -5.40 -17.54
CA ILE A 87 18.20 -5.03 -18.44
C ILE A 87 18.19 -5.91 -19.70
N PHE A 88 17.90 -7.20 -19.55
CA PHE A 88 17.79 -8.13 -20.68
C PHE A 88 16.44 -8.08 -21.42
N GLY A 89 15.50 -7.22 -20.99
CA GLY A 89 14.18 -7.09 -21.62
C GLY A 89 13.34 -8.37 -21.56
N LEU A 90 13.62 -9.24 -20.58
CA LEU A 90 12.99 -10.56 -20.47
C LEU A 90 11.56 -10.47 -19.93
N LEU A 91 11.30 -9.54 -18.99
CA LEU A 91 9.96 -9.33 -18.42
C LEU A 91 8.92 -8.90 -19.48
N PRO A 92 9.19 -7.91 -20.37
CA PRO A 92 8.27 -7.56 -21.46
C PRO A 92 8.02 -8.69 -22.47
N LYS A 93 8.95 -9.64 -22.58
CA LYS A 93 8.84 -10.79 -23.49
C LYS A 93 7.93 -11.87 -22.90
N ILE A 94 8.07 -12.14 -21.60
CA ILE A 94 7.27 -13.12 -20.87
C ILE A 94 5.85 -12.60 -20.62
N SER A 95 5.68 -11.30 -20.37
CA SER A 95 4.36 -10.72 -20.05
C SER A 95 3.32 -10.91 -21.15
N LYS A 96 3.73 -11.04 -22.42
CA LYS A 96 2.85 -11.33 -23.56
C LYS A 96 2.19 -12.71 -23.48
N TYR A 97 2.77 -13.65 -22.74
CA TYR A 97 2.25 -15.00 -22.57
C TYR A 97 1.39 -15.16 -21.32
N ILE A 98 1.28 -14.12 -20.49
CA ILE A 98 0.46 -14.14 -19.27
C ILE A 98 -0.97 -13.72 -19.65
N PRO A 99 -1.98 -14.61 -19.50
CA PRO A 99 -3.36 -14.24 -19.76
C PRO A 99 -3.81 -13.12 -18.81
N GLY A 100 -4.41 -12.06 -19.34
CA GLY A 100 -4.87 -10.92 -18.53
C GLY A 100 -5.78 -11.33 -17.38
N HIS A 101 -6.66 -12.32 -17.58
CA HIS A 101 -7.55 -12.85 -16.54
C HIS A 101 -6.81 -13.41 -15.32
N SER A 102 -5.61 -13.98 -15.50
CA SER A 102 -4.79 -14.49 -14.39
C SER A 102 -4.30 -13.36 -13.49
N VAL A 103 -3.89 -12.24 -14.09
CA VAL A 103 -3.43 -11.04 -13.36
C VAL A 103 -4.58 -10.44 -12.55
N HIS A 104 -5.77 -10.30 -13.16
CA HIS A 104 -6.94 -9.75 -12.46
C HIS A 104 -7.40 -10.66 -11.32
N GLY A 105 -7.41 -11.98 -11.54
CA GLY A 105 -7.74 -12.95 -10.50
C GLY A 105 -6.78 -12.87 -9.31
N PHE A 106 -5.47 -12.79 -9.58
CA PHE A 106 -4.47 -12.60 -8.53
C PHE A 106 -4.68 -11.31 -7.73
N LEU A 107 -4.87 -10.17 -8.42
CA LEU A 107 -5.10 -8.89 -7.79
C LEU A 107 -6.42 -8.85 -6.98
N PHE A 108 -7.46 -9.56 -7.45
CA PHE A 108 -8.72 -9.68 -6.71
C PHE A 108 -8.53 -10.43 -5.39
N ILE A 109 -7.84 -11.57 -5.39
CA ILE A 109 -7.57 -12.33 -4.16
C ILE A 109 -6.71 -11.50 -3.20
N LEU A 110 -5.64 -10.87 -3.71
CA LEU A 110 -4.75 -10.06 -2.89
C LEU A 110 -5.46 -8.85 -2.28
N GLY A 111 -6.31 -8.17 -3.04
CA GLY A 111 -7.08 -7.03 -2.58
C GLY A 111 -8.25 -7.41 -1.67
N ALA A 112 -9.23 -8.14 -2.21
CA ALA A 112 -10.51 -8.39 -1.55
C ALA A 112 -10.44 -9.41 -0.41
N ILE A 113 -9.55 -10.40 -0.51
CA ILE A 113 -9.47 -11.48 0.49
C ILE A 113 -8.37 -11.25 1.50
N VAL A 114 -7.20 -10.77 1.07
CA VAL A 114 -6.05 -10.60 1.98
C VAL A 114 -6.01 -9.19 2.56
N THR A 115 -6.04 -8.16 1.72
CA THR A 115 -5.77 -6.79 2.18
C THR A 115 -6.97 -6.16 2.88
N VAL A 116 -8.15 -6.18 2.26
CA VAL A 116 -9.34 -5.49 2.79
C VAL A 116 -9.76 -6.05 4.16
N PRO A 117 -9.92 -7.37 4.37
CA PRO A 117 -10.43 -7.88 5.64
C PRO A 117 -9.49 -7.60 6.82
N THR A 118 -8.17 -7.78 6.63
CA THR A 118 -7.18 -7.52 7.69
C THR A 118 -7.14 -6.05 8.08
N ASN A 119 -7.12 -5.14 7.10
CA ASN A 119 -7.08 -3.70 7.39
C ASN A 119 -8.43 -3.17 7.89
N ALA A 120 -9.55 -3.72 7.41
CA ALA A 120 -10.88 -3.39 7.92
C ALA A 120 -11.02 -3.81 9.40
N ALA A 121 -10.60 -5.03 9.74
CA ALA A 121 -10.64 -5.50 11.13
C ALA A 121 -9.83 -4.60 12.07
N LEU A 122 -8.66 -4.13 11.63
CA LEU A 122 -7.86 -3.16 12.38
C LEU A 122 -8.58 -1.81 12.50
N ALA A 123 -9.14 -1.28 11.41
CA ALA A 123 -9.84 -0.01 11.40
C ALA A 123 -11.08 -0.01 12.32
N PHE A 124 -11.79 -1.14 12.42
CA PHE A 124 -12.96 -1.30 13.27
C PHE A 124 -12.64 -1.81 14.70
N SER A 125 -11.36 -1.87 15.09
CA SER A 125 -10.97 -2.36 16.42
C SER A 125 -11.04 -1.30 17.54
N GLY A 126 -11.32 -0.03 17.21
CA GLY A 126 -11.31 1.11 18.15
C GLY A 126 -12.31 1.06 19.31
N GLY A 127 -13.29 0.14 19.27
CA GLY A 127 -14.16 -0.18 20.40
C GLY A 127 -15.21 0.88 20.77
N THR A 128 -15.14 2.10 20.24
CA THR A 128 -16.17 3.14 20.41
C THR A 128 -17.12 3.20 19.21
N PRO A 129 -18.43 3.48 19.41
CA PRO A 129 -19.38 3.72 18.31
C PRO A 129 -18.90 4.76 17.28
N GLN A 130 -18.16 5.77 17.73
CA GLN A 130 -17.65 6.86 16.90
C GLN A 130 -16.55 6.39 15.94
N ASP A 131 -15.63 5.54 16.41
CA ASP A 131 -14.56 4.99 15.58
C ASP A 131 -15.10 4.11 14.45
N TYR A 132 -16.18 3.34 14.71
CA TYR A 132 -16.85 2.57 13.66
C TYR A 132 -17.41 3.47 12.55
N VAL A 133 -18.01 4.60 12.92
CA VAL A 133 -18.58 5.54 11.92
C VAL A 133 -17.47 6.21 11.11
N VAL A 134 -16.37 6.60 11.75
CA VAL A 134 -15.20 7.16 11.06
C VAL A 134 -14.61 6.16 10.07
N ALA A 135 -14.39 4.91 10.50
CA ALA A 135 -13.83 3.86 9.65
C ALA A 135 -14.77 3.49 8.48
N ALA A 136 -16.08 3.35 8.74
CA ALA A 136 -17.06 3.04 7.72
C ALA A 136 -17.20 4.16 6.68
N THR A 137 -17.28 5.42 7.12
CA THR A 137 -17.38 6.57 6.22
C THR A 137 -16.14 6.72 5.35
N ALA A 138 -14.93 6.63 5.92
CA ALA A 138 -13.70 6.68 5.15
C ALA A 138 -13.63 5.58 4.09
N MET A 139 -14.02 4.34 4.45
CA MET A 139 -14.02 3.20 3.53
C MET A 139 -15.03 3.36 2.39
N THR A 140 -16.28 3.71 2.71
CA THR A 140 -17.36 3.85 1.70
C THR A 140 -17.08 5.01 0.74
N VAL A 141 -16.62 6.15 1.24
CA VAL A 141 -16.33 7.32 0.39
C VAL A 141 -15.11 7.06 -0.49
N THR A 142 -14.09 6.37 0.02
CA THR A 142 -12.93 5.92 -0.77
C THR A 142 -13.35 5.00 -1.91
N ALA A 143 -14.22 4.02 -1.62
CA ALA A 143 -14.69 3.06 -2.61
C ALA A 143 -15.55 3.71 -3.71
N ALA A 144 -16.31 4.75 -3.39
CA ALA A 144 -17.21 5.41 -4.33
C ALA A 144 -16.56 6.53 -5.15
N ASN A 145 -15.51 7.19 -4.63
CA ASN A 145 -14.90 8.36 -5.26
C ASN A 145 -13.41 8.13 -5.49
N ASP A 146 -12.59 8.50 -4.50
CA ASP A 146 -11.15 8.36 -4.52
C ASP A 146 -10.58 8.33 -3.09
N PRO A 147 -9.35 7.80 -2.91
CA PRO A 147 -8.72 7.71 -1.59
C PRO A 147 -8.52 9.05 -0.87
N PHE A 148 -8.30 10.15 -1.60
CA PHE A 148 -8.07 11.46 -0.99
C PHE A 148 -9.35 12.02 -0.36
N ILE A 149 -10.47 11.99 -1.11
CA ILE A 149 -11.77 12.43 -0.60
C ILE A 149 -12.22 11.53 0.56
N GLY A 150 -11.99 10.22 0.48
CA GLY A 150 -12.32 9.30 1.56
C GLY A 150 -11.58 9.61 2.87
N LEU A 151 -10.28 9.85 2.80
CA LEU A 151 -9.47 10.25 3.97
C LEU A 151 -9.90 11.60 4.54
N LEU A 152 -10.18 12.58 3.67
CA LEU A 152 -10.62 13.91 4.09
C LEU A 152 -11.97 13.85 4.80
N VAL A 153 -12.95 13.13 4.24
CA VAL A 153 -14.27 12.97 4.87
C VAL A 153 -14.16 12.21 6.19
N GLY A 154 -13.38 11.13 6.25
CA GLY A 154 -13.12 10.40 7.49
C GLY A 154 -12.52 11.28 8.58
N LEU A 155 -11.55 12.12 8.22
CA LEU A 155 -10.93 13.08 9.14
C LEU A 155 -11.93 14.14 9.64
N VAL A 156 -12.76 14.71 8.76
CA VAL A 156 -13.80 15.68 9.15
C VAL A 156 -14.81 15.04 10.11
N VAL A 157 -15.29 13.83 9.82
CA VAL A 157 -16.21 13.09 10.70
C VAL A 157 -15.57 12.83 12.06
N LYS A 158 -14.29 12.44 12.09
CA LYS A 158 -13.53 12.28 13.34
C LYS A 158 -13.49 13.56 14.15
N TYR A 159 -13.19 14.70 13.53
CA TYR A 159 -13.17 15.98 14.22
C TYR A 159 -14.54 16.38 14.77
N ILE A 160 -15.62 16.17 14.01
CA ILE A 160 -16.98 16.44 14.50
C ILE A 160 -17.25 15.65 15.79
N PHE A 161 -16.90 14.37 15.85
CA PHE A 161 -17.10 13.57 17.06
C PHE A 161 -16.23 14.01 18.24
N VAL A 162 -15.02 14.51 18.00
CA VAL A 162 -14.15 15.07 19.05
C VAL A 162 -14.72 16.38 19.63
N PHE A 163 -15.45 17.17 18.83
CA PHE A 163 -16.05 18.44 19.29
C PHE A 163 -17.46 18.31 19.86
N VAL A 164 -18.20 17.26 19.49
CA VAL A 164 -19.59 17.02 19.92
C VAL A 164 -19.67 16.07 21.12
N GLY A 165 -18.67 15.21 21.32
CA GLY A 165 -18.52 14.35 22.50
C GLY A 165 -17.70 15.00 23.59
#